data_AF-A0A847GUH0-F1
#
_entry.id   AF-A0A847GUH0-F1
#
_cell.length_a   1.000
_cell.length_b   1.000
_cell.length_c   1.000
_cell.angle_alpha   90.00
_cell.angle_beta   90.00
_cell.angle_gamma   90.00
#
_symmetry.space_group_name_H-M   'P 1'
#
loop_
_entity.id
_entity.type
_entity.pdbx_description
1 polymer ?
#
loop_
_entity_poly.entity_id
_entity_poly.type
_entity_poly.pdbx_seq_one_letter_code
_entity_poly.pdbx_strand_id
1 'polypeptide(L)'
;MFGTLASVAAGVTVSTVRWLVIDKIHHWTGIRQPPWNFSRLGRNVDAYNVLNDIHYKFYQFHANGLIALIFVYMARRAHQGFFTAPVGWFDLGLALLSVVLFVGSRDMLRKYYARVSQLLGTLRSAP
;
A
#
# COMPACT_ATOMS: atom_id res chain seq x y z
N MET A 1 -0.36 -18.77 22.45
CA MET A 1 -0.41 -19.31 21.07
C MET A 1 -1.56 -18.74 20.23
N PHE A 2 -2.75 -18.47 20.78
CA PHE A 2 -3.84 -17.85 19.98
C PHE A 2 -3.54 -16.41 19.51
N GLY A 3 -2.84 -15.60 20.32
CA GLY A 3 -2.51 -14.22 19.96
C GLY A 3 -1.63 -14.08 18.71
N THR A 4 -0.68 -14.99 18.51
CA THR A 4 0.19 -14.99 17.31
C THR A 4 -0.56 -15.42 16.06
N LEU A 5 -1.49 -16.38 16.18
CA LEU A 5 -2.34 -16.78 15.06
C LEU A 5 -3.29 -15.64 14.67
N ALA A 6 -3.90 -14.97 15.66
CA ALA A 6 -4.79 -13.85 15.44
C ALA A 6 -4.06 -12.64 14.81
N SER A 7 -2.84 -12.33 15.24
CA SER A 7 -2.07 -11.22 14.65
C SER A 7 -1.65 -11.49 13.20
N VAL A 8 -1.27 -12.73 12.87
CA VAL A 8 -1.01 -13.13 11.48
C VAL A 8 -2.27 -13.04 10.65
N ALA A 9 -3.40 -13.57 11.12
CA ALA A 9 -4.67 -13.49 10.42
C ALA A 9 -5.10 -12.04 10.17
N ALA A 10 -4.93 -11.16 11.16
CA ALA A 10 -5.19 -9.73 11.01
C ALA A 10 -4.28 -9.09 9.96
N GLY A 11 -2.97 -9.37 10.00
CA GLY A 11 -2.00 -8.85 9.02
C GLY A 11 -2.29 -9.29 7.58
N VAL A 12 -2.65 -10.55 7.39
CA VAL A 12 -3.08 -11.09 6.08
C VAL A 12 -4.37 -10.41 5.62
N THR A 13 -5.36 -10.27 6.51
CA THR A 13 -6.63 -9.60 6.20
C THR A 13 -6.42 -8.17 5.75
N VAL A 14 -5.64 -7.38 6.51
CA VAL A 14 -5.28 -6.00 6.17
C VAL A 14 -4.58 -5.94 4.81
N SER A 15 -3.65 -6.86 4.55
CA SER A 15 -2.91 -6.92 3.29
C SER A 15 -3.80 -7.23 2.08
N THR A 16 -4.80 -8.10 2.26
CA THR A 16 -5.79 -8.44 1.23
C THR A 16 -6.75 -7.28 0.97
N VAL A 17 -7.23 -6.60 2.01
CA VAL A 17 -8.09 -5.42 1.87
C VAL A 17 -7.33 -4.28 1.19
N ARG A 18 -6.06 -4.06 1.55
CA ARG A 18 -5.18 -3.11 0.85
C ARG A 18 -5.11 -3.41 -0.64
N TRP A 19 -4.88 -4.67 -1.02
CA TRP A 19 -4.85 -5.07 -2.42
C TRP A 19 -6.17 -4.78 -3.14
N LEU A 20 -7.30 -5.10 -2.52
CA LEU A 20 -8.62 -4.90 -3.12
C LEU A 20 -8.96 -3.40 -3.31
N VAL A 21 -8.57 -2.57 -2.34
CA VAL A 21 -8.98 -1.15 -2.28
C VAL A 21 -7.87 -0.23 -2.78
N ILE A 22 -6.73 -0.18 -2.09
CA ILE A 22 -5.66 0.79 -2.33
C ILE A 22 -4.97 0.52 -3.66
N ASP A 23 -4.63 -0.75 -3.97
CA ASP A 23 -3.98 -1.05 -5.26
C ASP A 23 -4.91 -0.67 -6.40
N LYS A 24 -6.21 -0.98 -6.31
CA LYS A 24 -7.21 -0.60 -7.32
C LYS A 24 -7.32 0.92 -7.48
N ILE A 25 -7.36 1.68 -6.38
CA ILE A 25 -7.40 3.15 -6.41
C ILE A 25 -6.13 3.72 -7.05
N HIS A 26 -4.94 3.22 -6.72
CA HIS A 26 -3.70 3.71 -7.33
C HIS A 26 -3.63 3.45 -8.83
N HIS A 27 -4.06 2.27 -9.27
CA HIS A 27 -4.09 1.94 -10.69
C HIS A 27 -5.14 2.76 -11.44
N TRP A 28 -6.31 2.95 -10.84
CA TRP A 28 -7.36 3.79 -11.42
C TRP A 28 -6.95 5.27 -11.51
N THR A 29 -6.26 5.78 -10.49
CA THR A 29 -5.77 7.17 -10.45
C THR A 29 -4.49 7.40 -11.27
N GLY A 30 -4.08 6.43 -12.09
CA GLY A 30 -3.07 6.62 -13.14
C GLY A 30 -1.69 6.03 -12.89
N ILE A 31 -1.48 5.28 -11.80
CA ILE A 31 -0.25 4.48 -11.65
C ILE A 31 -0.44 3.17 -12.42
N ARG A 32 -0.09 3.16 -13.70
CA ARG A 32 -0.14 1.94 -14.52
C ARG A 32 1.10 1.08 -14.28
N GLN A 33 0.91 -0.19 -14.01
CA GLN A 33 1.99 -1.17 -13.93
C GLN A 33 2.65 -1.32 -15.32
N PRO A 34 3.96 -1.07 -15.46
CA PRO A 34 4.65 -1.24 -16.74
C PRO A 34 4.85 -2.72 -17.09
N PRO A 35 4.85 -3.10 -18.37
CA PRO A 35 5.14 -4.47 -18.79
C PRO A 35 6.65 -4.73 -18.69
N TRP A 36 7.13 -5.36 -17.62
CA TRP A 36 8.56 -5.59 -17.41
C TRP A 36 9.12 -6.78 -18.18
N ASN A 37 10.36 -6.68 -18.65
CA ASN A 37 11.08 -7.82 -19.26
C ASN A 37 11.81 -8.65 -18.18
N PHE A 38 11.12 -9.67 -17.67
CA PHE A 38 11.65 -10.56 -16.62
C PHE A 38 12.84 -11.42 -17.05
N SER A 39 13.14 -11.56 -18.35
CA SER A 39 14.36 -12.22 -18.81
C SER A 39 15.64 -11.48 -18.37
N ARG A 40 15.53 -10.20 -17.99
CA ARG A 40 16.63 -9.41 -17.42
C ARG A 40 16.73 -9.53 -15.90
N LEU A 41 15.75 -10.14 -15.22
CA LEU A 41 15.71 -10.21 -13.75
C LEU A 41 16.90 -10.96 -13.19
N GLY A 42 17.29 -12.09 -13.78
CA GLY A 42 18.40 -12.92 -13.28
C GLY A 42 19.73 -12.16 -13.17
N ARG A 43 20.02 -11.27 -14.13
CA ARG A 43 21.24 -10.43 -14.12
C ARG A 43 21.17 -9.25 -13.16
N ASN A 44 19.97 -8.86 -12.75
CA ASN A 44 19.69 -7.63 -12.01
C ASN A 44 19.03 -7.91 -10.65
N VAL A 45 19.09 -9.15 -10.15
CA VAL A 45 18.32 -9.59 -8.97
C VAL A 45 18.68 -8.81 -7.70
N ASP A 46 19.96 -8.49 -7.51
CA ASP A 46 20.42 -7.73 -6.33
C ASP A 46 19.88 -6.30 -6.36
N ALA A 47 19.98 -5.63 -7.50
CA ALA A 47 19.42 -4.29 -7.69
C ALA A 47 17.89 -4.29 -7.56
N TYR A 48 17.22 -5.33 -8.04
CA TYR A 48 15.77 -5.49 -7.89
C TYR A 48 15.38 -5.65 -6.42
N ASN A 49 16.10 -6.48 -5.66
CA ASN A 49 15.85 -6.70 -4.24
C ASN A 49 16.03 -5.40 -3.44
N VAL A 50 17.06 -4.61 -3.74
CA VAL A 50 17.23 -3.28 -3.15
C VAL A 50 15.99 -2.42 -3.44
N LEU A 51 15.59 -2.27 -4.70
CA LEU A 51 14.42 -1.46 -5.07
C LEU A 51 13.13 -1.93 -4.41
N ASN A 52 12.93 -3.24 -4.32
CA ASN A 52 11.81 -3.84 -3.60
C ASN A 52 11.83 -3.45 -2.12
N ASP A 53 13.00 -3.47 -1.48
CA ASP A 53 13.13 -3.19 -0.06
C ASP A 53 12.94 -1.71 0.28
N ILE A 54 13.50 -0.81 -0.53
CA ILE A 54 13.42 0.62 -0.27
C ILE A 54 12.13 1.28 -0.77
N HIS A 55 11.46 0.73 -1.80
CA HIS A 55 10.23 1.33 -2.33
C HIS A 55 9.00 0.45 -2.12
N TYR A 56 9.04 -0.84 -2.48
CA TYR A 56 7.85 -1.68 -2.47
C TYR A 56 7.43 -2.10 -1.06
N LYS A 57 8.38 -2.47 -0.18
CA LYS A 57 8.06 -2.75 1.23
C LYS A 57 7.55 -1.50 1.95
N PHE A 58 8.15 -0.33 1.67
CA PHE A 58 7.65 0.94 2.21
C PHE A 58 6.25 1.28 1.69
N TYR A 59 5.99 1.04 0.40
CA TYR A 59 4.64 1.12 -0.15
C TYR A 59 3.65 0.26 0.65
N GLN A 60 3.97 -1.02 0.83
CA GLN A 60 3.11 -1.95 1.58
C GLN A 60 2.89 -1.50 3.02
N PHE A 61 3.92 -0.99 3.69
CA PHE A 61 3.81 -0.46 5.04
C PHE A 61 2.82 0.72 5.13
N HIS A 62 2.97 1.73 4.27
CA HIS A 62 2.08 2.89 4.27
C HIS A 62 0.63 2.50 3.94
N ALA A 63 0.45 1.65 2.93
CA ALA A 63 -0.87 1.24 2.46
C ALA A 63 -1.57 0.29 3.45
N ASN A 64 -0.86 -0.65 4.07
CA ASN A 64 -1.39 -1.49 5.15
C ASN A 64 -1.69 -0.65 6.40
N GLY A 65 -0.82 0.30 6.74
CA GLY A 65 -1.04 1.23 7.84
C GLY A 65 -2.31 2.06 7.64
N LEU A 66 -2.57 2.54 6.43
CA LEU A 66 -3.80 3.25 6.08
C LEU A 66 -5.04 2.38 6.32
N ILE A 67 -5.05 1.14 5.83
CA ILE A 67 -6.17 0.21 6.03
C ILE A 67 -6.38 -0.10 7.52
N ALA A 68 -5.30 -0.35 8.26
CA ALA A 68 -5.37 -0.57 9.70
C ALA A 68 -5.95 0.64 10.43
N LEU A 69 -5.54 1.86 10.04
CA LEU A 69 -6.05 3.10 10.61
C LEU A 69 -7.55 3.29 10.34
N ILE A 70 -8.03 2.92 9.16
CA ILE A 70 -9.46 2.91 8.82
C ILE A 70 -10.22 1.92 9.72
N PHE A 71 -9.71 0.71 9.94
CA PHE A 71 -10.34 -0.24 10.86
C PHE A 71 -10.40 0.30 12.30
N VAL A 72 -9.31 0.89 12.79
CA VAL A 72 -9.27 1.51 14.11
C VAL A 72 -10.28 2.65 14.21
N TYR A 73 -10.36 3.50 13.18
CA TYR A 73 -11.34 4.59 13.11
C TYR A 73 -12.78 4.06 13.14
N MET A 74 -13.09 3.05 12.32
CA MET A 74 -14.42 2.42 12.27
C MET A 74 -14.80 1.78 13.61
N ALA A 75 -13.90 1.02 14.23
CA ALA A 75 -14.13 0.40 15.53
C ALA A 75 -14.38 1.45 16.62
N ARG A 76 -13.60 2.54 16.61
CA ARG A 76 -13.79 3.67 17.54
C ARG A 76 -15.16 4.34 17.33
N ARG A 77 -15.54 4.64 16.09
CA ARG A 77 -16.84 5.26 15.77
C ARG A 77 -18.01 4.35 16.14
N ALA A 78 -17.88 3.03 15.94
CA ALA A 78 -18.87 2.06 16.37
C ALA A 78 -19.04 2.05 17.90
N HIS A 79 -17.95 2.11 18.66
CA HIS A 79 -17.99 2.16 20.13
C HIS A 79 -18.59 3.47 20.67
N GLN A 80 -18.31 4.61 20.02
CA GLN A 80 -18.79 5.93 20.49
C GLN A 80 -20.22 6.25 20.03
N GLY A 81 -20.78 5.47 19.10
CA GLY A 81 -22.04 5.76 18.42
C GLY A 81 -21.77 6.44 17.07
N PHE A 82 -21.96 5.68 16.00
CA PHE A 82 -21.48 6.04 14.66
C PHE A 82 -22.03 7.39 14.15
N PHE A 83 -23.29 7.68 14.45
CA PHE A 83 -24.02 8.87 14.00
C PHE A 83 -24.18 9.95 15.08
N THR A 84 -23.97 9.60 16.35
CA THR A 84 -24.26 10.48 17.48
C THR A 84 -22.99 11.13 18.06
N ALA A 85 -21.84 10.48 17.91
CA ALA A 85 -20.60 11.02 18.44
C ALA A 85 -20.10 12.22 17.62
N PRO A 86 -19.74 13.35 18.25
CA PRO A 86 -19.20 14.51 17.57
C PRO A 86 -17.84 14.20 16.92
N VAL A 87 -17.54 14.91 15.82
CA VAL A 87 -16.22 14.88 15.18
C VAL A 87 -15.32 15.85 15.91
N GLY A 88 -14.18 15.38 16.43
CA GLY A 88 -13.23 16.18 17.20
C GLY A 88 -11.82 16.21 16.60
N TRP A 89 -10.90 16.81 17.35
CA TRP A 89 -9.49 16.93 16.95
C TRP A 89 -8.80 15.58 16.69
N PHE A 90 -9.24 14.52 17.37
CA PHE A 90 -8.70 13.18 17.14
C PHE A 90 -9.09 12.64 15.76
N ASP A 91 -10.34 12.87 15.31
CA ASP A 91 -10.80 12.49 13.97
C ASP A 91 -10.03 13.26 12.89
N LEU A 92 -9.75 14.55 13.13
CA LEU A 92 -8.92 15.35 12.23
C LEU A 92 -7.48 14.81 12.17
N GLY A 93 -6.88 14.44 13.30
CA GLY A 93 -5.55 13.84 13.35
C GLY A 93 -5.48 12.52 12.58
N LEU A 94 -6.48 11.66 12.74
CA LEU A 94 -6.59 10.41 11.97
C LEU A 94 -6.78 10.67 10.48
N ALA A 95 -7.59 11.66 10.10
CA ALA A 95 -7.79 12.04 8.70
C ALA A 95 -6.49 12.57 8.08
N LEU A 96 -5.76 13.45 8.78
CA LEU A 96 -4.46 13.97 8.33
C LEU A 96 -3.45 12.84 8.14
N LEU A 97 -3.33 11.94 9.13
CA LEU A 97 -2.44 10.78 9.04
C LEU A 97 -2.84 9.85 7.89
N SER A 98 -4.14 9.64 7.67
CA SER A 98 -4.65 8.86 6.53
C SER A 98 -4.21 9.45 5.20
N VAL A 99 -4.28 10.78 5.05
CA VAL A 99 -3.80 11.48 3.85
C VAL A 99 -2.30 11.29 3.66
N VAL A 100 -1.50 11.45 4.71
CA VAL A 100 -0.03 11.25 4.66
C VAL A 100 0.32 9.82 4.22
N LEU A 101 -0.33 8.82 4.81
CA LEU A 101 -0.12 7.42 4.45
C LEU A 101 -0.55 7.12 3.01
N PHE A 102 -1.67 7.68 2.57
CA PHE A 102 -2.14 7.54 1.20
C PHE A 102 -1.15 8.16 0.20
N VAL A 103 -0.75 9.41 0.41
CA VAL A 103 0.22 10.11 -0.46
C VAL A 103 1.57 9.39 -0.48
N GLY A 104 2.07 8.98 0.70
CA GLY A 104 3.33 8.24 0.81
C GLY A 104 3.29 6.90 0.07
N SER A 105 2.20 6.15 0.22
CA SER A 105 2.02 4.89 -0.53
C SER A 105 1.98 5.11 -2.04
N ARG A 106 1.26 6.14 -2.51
CA ARG A 106 1.16 6.46 -3.93
C ARG A 106 2.52 6.84 -4.53
N ASP A 107 3.29 7.68 -3.84
CA ASP A 107 4.61 8.12 -4.28
C ASP A 107 5.62 6.96 -4.34
N MET A 108 5.65 6.11 -3.31
CA MET A 108 6.56 4.96 -3.26
C MET A 108 6.25 3.94 -4.36
N LEU A 109 4.98 3.66 -4.64
CA LEU A 109 4.59 2.77 -5.73
C LEU A 109 5.00 3.32 -7.10
N ARG A 110 4.81 4.62 -7.32
CA ARG A 110 5.24 5.29 -8.56
C ARG A 110 6.76 5.20 -8.75
N LYS A 111 7.53 5.49 -7.70
CA LYS A 111 8.99 5.39 -7.73
C LYS A 111 9.46 3.95 -7.96
N TYR A 112 8.83 2.98 -7.31
CA TYR A 112 9.11 1.56 -7.53
C TYR A 112 8.94 1.19 -9.01
N TYR A 113 7.79 1.51 -9.61
CA TYR A 113 7.55 1.21 -11.03
C TYR A 113 8.54 1.90 -11.96
N ALA A 114 8.83 3.19 -11.74
CA ALA A 114 9.81 3.92 -12.55
C ALA A 114 11.21 3.29 -12.49
N ARG A 115 11.68 2.95 -11.29
CA ARG A 115 13.04 2.39 -11.08
C ARG A 115 13.15 0.95 -11.56
N VAL A 116 12.13 0.12 -11.32
CA VAL A 116 12.11 -1.25 -11.83
C VAL A 116 12.02 -1.26 -13.36
N SER A 117 11.29 -0.34 -13.98
CA SER A 117 11.30 -0.17 -15.43
C SER A 117 12.65 0.26 -15.99
N GLN A 118 13.43 1.08 -15.27
CA GLN A 118 14.81 1.39 -15.66
C GLN A 118 15.71 0.16 -15.59
N LEU A 119 15.50 -0.70 -14.58
CA LEU A 119 16.33 -1.88 -14.35
C LEU A 119 16.00 -3.06 -15.30
N LEU A 120 14.72 -3.41 -15.40
CA LEU A 120 14.24 -4.55 -16.19
C LEU A 120 13.92 -4.16 -17.63
N GLY A 121 13.80 -2.86 -17.93
CA GLY A 121 13.24 -2.39 -19.20
C GLY A 121 11.73 -2.65 -19.30
N THR A 122 11.12 -2.11 -20.34
CA THR A 122 9.74 -2.41 -20.73
C THR A 122 9.73 -3.33 -21.95
N LEU A 123 8.79 -4.28 -22.00
CA LEU A 123 8.51 -5.03 -23.20
C LEU A 123 8.01 -4.04 -24.26
N ARG A 124 8.65 -4.02 -25.42
CA ARG A 124 8.09 -3.33 -26.60
C ARG A 124 6.84 -4.12 -26.97
N SER A 125 5.66 -3.48 -26.94
CA SER A 125 4.47 -4.08 -27.55
C SER A 125 4.81 -4.39 -29.01
N ALA A 126 4.75 -5.68 -29.38
CA ALA A 126 4.82 -6.04 -30.78
C ALA A 126 3.67 -5.33 -31.52
N PRO A 127 3.92 -4.82 -32.74
CA PRO A 127 2.91 -4.12 -33.53
C PRO A 127 1.72 -5.02 -33.86
#